data_AF-A0A934A6T7-F1
#
_entry.id   AF-A0A934A6T7-F1
#
_cell.length_a   1.000
_cell.length_b   1.000
_cell.length_c   1.000
_cell.angle_alpha   90.00
_cell.angle_beta   90.00
_cell.angle_gamma   90.00
#
_symmetry.space_group_name_H-M   'P 1'
#
loop_
_entity.id
_entity.type
_entity.pdbx_description
1 polymer ?
#
loop_
_entity_poly.entity_id
_entity_poly.type
_entity_poly.pdbx_seq_one_letter_code
_entity_poly.pdbx_strand_id
1 'polypeptide(L)'
;MAGVFLDLVSEEQVAHVVVAFESAIAQSFAEDLSRPTGDEIKRRFAVCEQLLRRLRGDLGWGLQRVLDHLPRYLRCELDGIPWEPDGRTIWSPAKEQH
;
A
#
# COMPACT_ATOMS: atom_id res chain seq x y z
N MET A 1 10.42 15.05 17.25
CA MET A 1 10.13 15.04 15.81
C MET A 1 9.01 14.03 15.60
N ALA A 2 7.76 14.47 15.71
CA ALA A 2 6.61 13.66 15.33
C ALA A 2 6.74 13.40 13.82
N GLY A 3 6.77 12.13 13.44
CA GLY A 3 7.23 11.72 12.11
C GLY A 3 6.28 12.16 10.99
N VAL A 4 6.85 12.40 9.81
CA VAL A 4 6.20 12.73 8.52
C VAL A 4 4.94 11.88 8.21
N PHE A 5 4.83 10.70 8.82
CA PHE A 5 3.65 9.85 8.78
C PHE A 5 2.36 10.51 9.33
N LEU A 6 2.46 11.26 10.43
CA LEU A 6 1.31 11.96 11.04
C LEU A 6 0.87 13.20 10.25
N ASP A 7 1.75 13.76 9.42
CA ASP A 7 1.38 14.84 8.50
C ASP A 7 0.56 14.31 7.31
N LEU A 8 0.74 13.03 6.98
CA LEU A 8 0.03 12.37 5.88
C LEU A 8 -1.32 11.77 6.31
N VAL A 9 -1.53 11.52 7.60
CA VAL A 9 -2.70 10.80 8.11
C VAL A 9 -3.24 11.55 9.33
N SER A 10 -4.52 11.94 9.32
CA SER A 10 -5.11 12.55 10.51
C SER A 10 -5.12 11.55 11.67
N GLU A 11 -5.10 12.04 12.91
CA GLU A 11 -5.07 11.19 14.11
C GLU A 11 -6.20 10.15 14.12
N GLU A 12 -7.40 10.55 13.69
CA GLU A 12 -8.57 9.68 13.54
C GLU A 12 -8.38 8.55 12.49
N GLN A 13 -7.53 8.76 11.50
CA GLN A 13 -7.24 7.80 10.43
C GLN A 13 -6.10 6.84 10.80
N VAL A 14 -5.31 7.12 11.84
CA VAL A 14 -4.15 6.29 12.22
C VAL A 14 -4.57 4.86 12.52
N ALA A 15 -5.62 4.67 13.33
CA ALA A 15 -6.13 3.35 13.66
C ALA A 15 -6.54 2.55 12.41
N HIS A 16 -7.16 3.22 11.44
CA HIS A 16 -7.56 2.59 10.18
C HIS A 16 -6.35 2.15 9.34
N VAL A 17 -5.32 3.01 9.25
CA VAL A 17 -4.09 2.67 8.52
C VAL A 17 -3.37 1.49 9.18
N VAL A 18 -3.25 1.50 10.51
CA VAL A 18 -2.60 0.40 11.25
C VAL A 18 -3.33 -0.92 11.01
N VAL A 19 -4.66 -0.95 11.11
CA VAL A 19 -5.46 -2.15 10.84
C VAL A 19 -5.29 -2.64 9.39
N ALA A 20 -5.27 -1.73 8.42
CA ALA A 20 -5.03 -2.09 7.03
C ALA A 20 -3.63 -2.68 6.80
N PHE A 21 -2.61 -2.13 7.47
CA PHE A 21 -1.24 -2.62 7.40
C PHE A 21 -1.14 -4.02 8.02
N GLU A 22 -1.68 -4.21 9.23
CA GLU A 22 -1.70 -5.51 9.91
C GLU A 22 -2.41 -6.58 9.06
N SER A 23 -3.55 -6.24 8.47
CA SER A 23 -4.32 -7.13 7.61
C SER A 23 -3.51 -7.54 6.37
N ALA A 24 -2.90 -6.58 5.66
CA ALA A 24 -2.10 -6.85 4.47
C ALA A 24 -0.85 -7.70 4.79
N ILE A 25 -0.18 -7.40 5.91
CA ILE A 25 0.97 -8.18 6.38
C ILE A 25 0.54 -9.60 6.74
N ALA A 26 -0.53 -9.77 7.52
CA ALA A 26 -1.03 -11.09 7.90
C ALA A 26 -1.40 -11.92 6.66
N GLN A 27 -2.09 -11.32 5.69
CA GLN A 27 -2.40 -11.95 4.41
C GLN A 27 -1.13 -12.38 3.67
N SER A 28 -0.12 -11.52 3.58
CA SER A 28 1.12 -11.85 2.88
C SER A 28 1.87 -13.06 3.48
N PHE A 29 1.84 -13.22 4.81
CA PHE A 29 2.43 -14.42 5.45
C PHE A 29 1.65 -15.69 5.14
N ALA A 30 0.31 -15.58 5.09
CA ALA A 30 -0.55 -16.70 4.71
C ALA A 30 -0.30 -17.14 3.25
N GLU A 31 -0.14 -16.19 2.34
CA GLU A 31 0.19 -16.46 0.92
C GLU A 31 1.58 -17.10 0.76
N ASP A 32 2.57 -16.65 1.54
CA ASP A 32 3.93 -17.20 1.53
C ASP A 32 4.04 -18.57 2.25
N LEU A 33 2.98 -19.02 2.93
CA LEU A 33 3.00 -20.17 3.86
C LEU A 33 4.15 -20.08 4.87
N SER A 34 4.50 -18.87 5.30
CA SER A 34 5.66 -18.60 6.15
C SER A 34 5.25 -18.14 7.55
N ARG A 35 6.12 -18.36 8.54
CA ARG A 35 5.86 -17.96 9.92
C ARG A 35 6.24 -16.49 10.13
N PRO A 36 5.39 -15.70 10.80
CA PRO A 36 5.72 -14.33 11.14
C PRO A 36 6.88 -14.30 12.16
N THR A 37 7.92 -13.54 11.82
CA THR A 37 9.00 -13.17 12.74
C THR A 37 8.97 -11.66 12.98
N GLY A 38 9.48 -11.20 14.13
CA GLY A 38 9.49 -9.77 14.45
C GLY A 38 10.22 -8.92 13.41
N ASP A 39 11.32 -9.45 12.84
CA ASP A 39 12.10 -8.74 11.83
C ASP A 39 11.36 -8.67 10.48
N GLU A 40 10.72 -9.77 10.07
CA GLU A 40 9.98 -9.80 8.81
C GLU A 40 8.69 -8.95 8.89
N ILE A 41 8.02 -8.92 10.04
CA ILE A 41 6.90 -7.99 10.29
C ILE A 41 7.36 -6.55 10.10
N LYS A 42 8.48 -6.15 10.73
CA LYS A 42 9.02 -4.79 10.61
C LYS A 42 9.38 -4.45 9.16
N ARG A 43 9.98 -5.40 8.44
CA ARG A 43 10.34 -5.23 7.02
C ARG A 43 9.09 -4.98 6.17
N ARG A 44 8.05 -5.81 6.29
CA ARG A 44 6.80 -5.65 5.52
C ARG A 44 6.05 -4.38 5.90
N PHE A 45 6.08 -4.01 7.18
CA PHE A 45 5.51 -2.74 7.64
C PHE A 45 6.21 -1.53 7.00
N ALA A 46 7.54 -1.55 6.91
CA ALA A 46 8.30 -0.48 6.23
C ALA A 46 7.94 -0.36 4.74
N VAL A 47 7.65 -1.48 4.06
CA VAL A 47 7.16 -1.46 2.66
C VAL A 47 5.79 -0.79 2.57
N CYS A 48 4.87 -1.10 3.49
CA CYS A 48 3.56 -0.46 3.57
C CYS A 48 3.68 1.06 3.82
N GLU A 49 4.56 1.49 4.72
CA GLU A 49 4.83 2.91 4.97
C GLU A 49 5.40 3.63 3.74
N GLN A 50 6.31 2.99 3.01
CA GLN A 50 6.88 3.54 1.78
C GLN A 50 5.80 3.77 0.72
N LEU A 51 4.88 2.82 0.54
CA LEU A 51 3.74 3.00 -0.36
C LEU A 51 2.88 4.20 0.03
N LEU A 52 2.52 4.27 1.31
CA LEU A 52 1.68 5.35 1.82
C LEU A 52 2.32 6.70 1.59
N ARG A 53 3.62 6.82 1.88
CA ARG A 53 4.39 8.05 1.63
C ARG A 53 4.42 8.39 0.15
N ARG A 54 4.72 7.44 -0.73
CA ARG A 54 4.79 7.65 -2.18
C ARG A 54 3.44 8.08 -2.75
N LEU A 55 2.37 7.34 -2.47
CA LEU A 55 1.07 7.61 -3.09
C LEU A 55 0.35 8.80 -2.46
N ARG A 56 0.36 8.91 -1.13
CA ARG A 56 -0.35 10.00 -0.45
C ARG A 56 0.47 11.28 -0.38
N GLY A 57 1.77 11.18 -0.12
CA GLY A 57 2.67 12.32 -0.04
C GLY A 57 3.03 12.87 -1.41
N ASP A 58 3.53 12.02 -2.31
CA ASP A 58 4.07 12.50 -3.59
C ASP A 58 3.00 12.64 -4.68
N LEU A 59 2.04 11.70 -4.74
CA LEU A 59 0.98 11.68 -5.77
C LEU A 59 -0.36 12.26 -5.30
N GLY A 60 -0.50 12.58 -4.01
CA GLY A 60 -1.73 13.16 -3.44
C GLY A 60 -2.95 12.24 -3.49
N TRP A 61 -2.76 10.92 -3.50
CA TRP A 61 -3.88 9.98 -3.53
C TRP A 61 -4.67 10.02 -2.22
N GLY A 62 -5.99 9.87 -2.34
CA GLY A 62 -6.87 9.70 -1.18
C GLY A 62 -6.54 8.43 -0.41
N LEU A 63 -6.68 8.47 0.92
CA LEU A 63 -6.26 7.37 1.81
C LEU A 63 -6.85 6.02 1.41
N GLN A 64 -8.16 5.96 1.21
CA GLN A 64 -8.86 4.73 0.88
C GLN A 64 -8.25 4.08 -0.36
N ARG A 65 -8.04 4.88 -1.42
CA ARG A 65 -7.41 4.41 -2.65
C ARG A 65 -6.02 3.84 -2.38
N VAL A 66 -5.21 4.47 -1.53
CA VAL A 66 -3.89 3.94 -1.17
C VAL A 66 -4.01 2.58 -0.48
N LEU A 67 -4.93 2.47 0.49
CA LEU A 67 -5.15 1.23 1.24
C LEU A 67 -5.68 0.09 0.34
N ASP A 68 -6.53 0.40 -0.65
CA ASP A 68 -7.05 -0.58 -1.60
C ASP A 68 -5.94 -1.22 -2.46
N HIS A 69 -4.84 -0.49 -2.71
CA HIS A 69 -3.69 -0.99 -3.46
C HIS A 69 -2.62 -1.67 -2.59
N LEU A 70 -2.73 -1.57 -1.26
CA LEU A 70 -1.69 -2.00 -0.32
C LEU A 70 -1.32 -3.50 -0.44
N PRO A 71 -2.27 -4.46 -0.47
CA PRO A 71 -1.91 -5.88 -0.53
C PRO A 71 -1.19 -6.23 -1.84
N ARG A 72 -1.66 -5.68 -2.97
CA ARG A 72 -1.05 -5.91 -4.28
C ARG A 72 0.35 -5.34 -4.36
N TYR A 73 0.56 -4.12 -3.85
CA TYR A 73 1.88 -3.52 -3.81
C TYR A 73 2.85 -4.33 -2.95
N LEU A 74 2.42 -4.71 -1.74
CA LEU A 74 3.25 -5.52 -0.84
C LEU A 74 3.67 -6.84 -1.50
N ARG A 75 2.75 -7.53 -2.18
CA ARG A 75 3.07 -8.75 -2.94
C ARG A 75 4.12 -8.49 -4.02
N CYS A 76 3.92 -7.46 -4.86
CA CYS A 76 4.85 -7.11 -5.92
C CYS A 76 6.26 -6.81 -5.37
N GLU A 77 6.37 -6.03 -4.28
CA GLU A 77 7.66 -5.73 -3.64
C GLU A 77 8.33 -6.98 -3.05
N LEU A 78 7.56 -7.87 -2.42
CA LEU A 78 8.07 -9.14 -1.90
C LEU A 78 8.57 -10.08 -3.02
N ASP A 79 7.92 -10.04 -4.18
CA ASP A 79 8.32 -10.81 -5.36
C ASP A 79 9.41 -10.13 -6.20
N GLY A 80 9.80 -8.89 -5.87
CA GLY A 80 10.72 -8.09 -6.68
C GLY A 80 10.15 -7.72 -8.05
N ILE A 81 8.83 -7.72 -8.19
CA ILE A 81 8.12 -7.36 -9.42
C ILE A 81 7.88 -5.84 -9.40
N PRO A 82 8.30 -5.11 -10.45
CA PRO A 82 8.00 -3.68 -10.55
C PRO A 82 6.49 -3.43 -10.47
N TRP A 83 6.09 -2.51 -9.59
CA TRP A 83 4.73 -2.03 -9.48
C TRP A 83 4.67 -0.54 -9.79
N GLU A 84 3.75 -0.16 -10.68
CA GLU A 84 3.43 1.22 -10.96
C GLU A 84 1.98 1.49 -10.55
N PRO A 85 1.70 2.62 -9.87
CA PRO A 85 0.34 3.04 -9.63
C PRO A 85 -0.36 3.29 -10.96
N ASP A 86 -1.59 2.79 -11.12
CA ASP A 86 -2.38 3.02 -12.33
C ASP A 86 -2.45 4.52 -12.63
N GLY A 87 -1.65 4.94 -13.62
CA GLY A 87 -1.63 6.29 -14.12
C GLY A 87 -2.94 6.51 -14.85
N ARG A 88 -3.91 7.13 -14.16
CA ARG A 88 -5.25 7.51 -14.67
C ARG A 88 -5.69 6.62 -15.84
N THR A 89 -6.39 5.53 -15.54
CA THR A 89 -7.29 4.91 -16.51
C THR A 89 -8.38 5.94 -16.82
N ILE A 90 -8.06 6.94 -17.65
CA ILE A 90 -9.03 7.74 -18.36
C ILE A 90 -9.79 6.70 -19.15
N TRP A 91 -11.07 6.52 -18.83
CA TRP A 91 -11.96 5.74 -19.67
C TRP A 91 -11.93 6.37 -21.05
N SER A 92 -11.09 5.84 -21.93
CA SER A 92 -11.14 6.15 -23.35
C SER A 92 -12.08 5.11 -23.91
N PRO A 93 -13.30 5.47 -24.34
CA PRO A 93 -14.13 4.52 -25.06
C PRO A 93 -13.30 4.07 -26.26
N ALA A 94 -12.94 2.78 -26.29
CA ALA A 94 -12.36 2.18 -27.46
C ALA A 94 -13.33 2.48 -28.60
N LYS A 95 -12.89 3.24 -29.60
CA LYS A 95 -13.68 3.40 -30.82
C LYS A 95 -13.84 2.00 -31.39
N GLU A 96 -15.07 1.51 -31.37
CA GLU A 96 -15.51 0.34 -32.13
C GLU A 96 -14.98 0.49 -33.55
N GLN A 97 -14.10 -0.43 -33.95
CA GLN A 97 -13.68 -0.53 -35.33
C GLN A 97 -14.60 -1.55 -36.01
N HIS A 98 -15.30 -0.99 -36.99
CA HIS A 98 -16.24 -1.52 -37.97
C HIS A 98 -15.81 -2.84 -38.64
#